data_AF-A0A8B3JTA7-F1
#
_entry.id   AF-A0A8B3JTA7-F1
#
_cell.length_a   1.000
_cell.length_b   1.000
_cell.length_c   1.000
_cell.angle_alpha   90.00
_cell.angle_beta   90.00
_cell.angle_gamma   90.00
#
_symmetry.space_group_name_H-M   'P 1'
#
loop_
_entity.id
_entity.type
_entity.pdbx_description
1 polymer ?
#
loop_
_entity_poly.entity_id
_entity_poly.type
_entity_poly.pdbx_seq_one_letter_code
_entity_poly.pdbx_strand_id
1 'polypeptide(L)'
;MIWVGGQYLGSAMTSDVEIDRIYNVEGKGLNNGFIICGMGELDGIKIHDCLIKGGTWRYGCNFEYGLAPVDPATNSTLTNGRHPYNIHVERFNVESVPTCNGWWRVASCYNAYFLNCTAYNTKSACYCYSGDRGITRYSQNVTFENMKVKFSDDIVYVNSSVQVIITDKDGSTGDPLPSWSNFDHTFMFINCEIGSTRVLSGGVGSNSYRIFGNMGKVHILGGIIENSFFGIYAAPTSNPTFLSDGAILVDGFVFKKCNQFLRMGGVLGWKAENCTFKTYQWGGTAATQLDPVILFNNSTGTIKGCWFDALTGSGAQTYINVQGGLLRVRDNDFTMPSVAHFPIMWSITFPNIVGSGNRTNATNLISPDIGSPQIYGEPNPSKLLESITGSAIPFLVSSSWTSAAAKTVDSITGGKPGDEVTIRGTAAGSSVTFTFSGTASETRIVPLSGATETKTGAAWSKRFKKMSGTQGWWEV
;
A
#
# COMPACT_ATOMS: atom_id res chain seq x y z
N MET A 1 27.08 27.03 5.56
CA MET A 1 25.70 26.90 6.04
C MET A 1 25.04 28.27 5.88
N ILE A 2 23.89 28.31 5.21
CA ILE A 2 23.03 29.48 5.06
C ILE A 2 21.85 29.29 6.01
N TRP A 3 21.70 30.20 6.95
CA TRP A 3 20.57 30.22 7.89
C TRP A 3 19.54 31.23 7.41
N VAL A 4 18.28 30.79 7.32
CA VAL A 4 17.13 31.60 6.90
C VAL A 4 16.01 31.42 7.93
N GLY A 5 15.44 32.52 8.40
CA GLY A 5 14.37 32.49 9.41
C GLY A 5 14.62 33.48 10.53
N GLY A 6 13.57 33.77 11.32
CA GLY A 6 13.69 34.63 12.49
C GLY A 6 14.70 34.06 13.49
N GLN A 7 15.32 34.91 14.31
CA GLN A 7 15.89 34.38 15.56
C GLN A 7 14.81 33.57 16.26
N TYR A 8 15.19 32.50 16.95
CA TYR A 8 14.34 31.67 17.82
C TYR A 8 13.35 32.47 18.72
N LEU A 9 13.50 33.79 18.84
CA LEU A 9 12.75 34.75 19.66
C LEU A 9 12.40 36.07 18.93
N GLY A 10 12.57 36.16 17.60
CA GLY A 10 12.42 37.42 16.84
C GLY A 10 10.98 37.96 16.88
N SER A 11 10.79 39.28 16.77
CA SER A 11 9.45 39.89 16.74
C SER A 11 8.88 40.04 15.32
N ALA A 12 9.61 39.58 14.30
CA ALA A 12 9.30 39.84 12.89
C ALA A 12 9.52 38.61 12.00
N MET A 13 8.64 38.46 11.01
CA MET A 13 8.68 37.44 9.97
C MET A 13 9.82 37.73 8.97
N THR A 14 10.54 36.68 8.57
CA THR A 14 11.46 36.73 7.43
C THR A 14 10.67 36.38 6.18
N SER A 15 10.62 37.29 5.20
CA SER A 15 9.92 37.06 3.94
C SER A 15 10.79 37.27 2.70
N ASP A 16 10.32 36.73 1.58
CA ASP A 16 10.83 36.99 0.22
C ASP A 16 12.34 36.69 0.06
N VAL A 17 12.75 35.52 0.55
CA VAL A 17 14.15 35.08 0.50
C VAL A 17 14.41 34.32 -0.80
N GLU A 18 15.38 34.78 -1.58
CA GLU A 18 15.88 34.06 -2.76
C GLU A 18 17.32 33.56 -2.51
N ILE A 19 17.52 32.27 -2.75
CA ILE A 19 18.83 31.61 -2.74
C ILE A 19 19.03 30.94 -4.09
N ASP A 20 20.02 31.38 -4.85
CA ASP A 20 20.29 30.82 -6.17
C ASP A 20 21.78 30.49 -6.39
N ARG A 21 22.04 29.67 -7.42
CA ARG A 21 23.37 29.46 -8.02
C ARG A 21 24.47 29.02 -7.04
N ILE A 22 24.13 28.12 -6.11
CA ILE A 22 25.11 27.47 -5.24
C ILE A 22 25.68 26.24 -5.95
N TYR A 23 26.94 26.33 -6.37
CA TYR A 23 27.65 25.26 -7.08
C TYR A 23 28.96 24.88 -6.40
N ASN A 24 29.42 23.64 -6.63
CA ASN A 24 30.76 23.17 -6.28
C ASN A 24 31.14 23.33 -4.80
N VAL A 25 30.14 23.24 -3.91
CA VAL A 25 30.38 23.26 -2.47
C VAL A 25 30.93 21.90 -2.03
N GLU A 26 32.25 21.79 -1.96
CA GLU A 26 32.94 20.67 -1.36
C GLU A 26 33.29 21.01 0.10
N GLY A 27 32.92 20.15 1.06
CA GLY A 27 33.22 20.43 2.46
C GLY A 27 32.67 19.41 3.47
N LYS A 28 33.15 19.52 4.71
CA LYS A 28 32.62 18.80 5.87
C LYS A 28 31.60 19.70 6.56
N GLY A 29 30.35 19.26 6.63
CA GLY A 29 29.36 19.91 7.49
C GLY A 29 29.76 19.80 8.96
N LEU A 30 29.90 20.93 9.67
CA LEU A 30 30.02 20.93 11.13
C LEU A 30 28.69 20.43 11.73
N ASN A 31 28.74 19.57 12.77
CA ASN A 31 27.62 19.11 13.61
C ASN A 31 26.25 19.02 12.89
N ASN A 32 25.96 17.88 12.24
CA ASN A 32 24.70 17.64 11.51
C ASN A 32 24.48 18.49 10.24
N GLY A 33 25.55 19.11 9.73
CA GLY A 33 25.56 20.15 8.70
C GLY A 33 24.49 20.07 7.60
N PHE A 34 23.71 21.14 7.55
CA PHE A 34 22.78 21.51 6.49
C PHE A 34 23.45 22.56 5.58
N ILE A 35 23.04 22.63 4.33
CA ILE A 35 23.49 23.72 3.43
C ILE A 35 22.59 24.93 3.63
N ILE A 36 21.28 24.72 3.58
CA ILE A 36 20.24 25.72 3.81
C ILE A 36 19.36 25.25 4.96
N CYS A 37 19.13 26.11 5.94
CA CYS A 37 18.24 25.83 7.06
C CYS A 37 17.20 26.94 7.18
N GLY A 38 15.92 26.58 7.06
CA GLY A 38 14.75 27.42 7.26
C GLY A 38 14.01 27.03 8.54
N MET A 39 14.12 27.79 9.61
CA MET A 39 13.43 27.48 10.88
C MET A 39 12.49 28.58 11.31
N GLY A 40 11.20 28.28 11.29
CA GLY A 40 10.10 29.16 11.71
C GLY A 40 10.07 30.58 11.11
N GLU A 41 8.94 31.27 11.29
CA GLU A 41 8.75 32.68 10.87
C GLU A 41 9.26 32.99 9.47
N LEU A 42 8.99 32.08 8.53
CA LEU A 42 9.44 32.18 7.16
C LEU A 42 8.23 32.17 6.25
N ASP A 43 8.09 33.20 5.41
CA ASP A 43 7.05 33.26 4.39
C ASP A 43 7.66 33.65 3.04
N GLY A 44 7.59 32.77 2.06
CA GLY A 44 8.17 33.04 0.75
C GLY A 44 9.68 32.83 0.76
N ILE A 45 10.08 31.58 0.52
CA ILE A 45 11.47 31.25 0.18
C ILE A 45 11.52 30.58 -1.19
N LYS A 46 12.46 31.02 -2.01
CA LYS A 46 12.75 30.43 -3.31
C LYS A 46 14.21 29.98 -3.33
N ILE A 47 14.43 28.68 -3.51
CA ILE A 47 15.76 28.10 -3.73
C ILE A 47 15.80 27.59 -5.16
N HIS A 48 16.76 28.02 -5.97
CA HIS A 48 16.89 27.44 -7.31
C HIS A 48 18.29 27.34 -7.86
N ASP A 49 18.49 26.42 -8.80
CA ASP A 49 19.73 26.30 -9.58
C ASP A 49 20.95 25.99 -8.71
N CYS A 50 20.86 24.94 -7.91
CA CYS A 50 21.92 24.55 -6.96
C CYS A 50 22.39 23.12 -7.24
N LEU A 51 23.70 22.86 -7.21
CA LEU A 51 24.27 21.52 -7.34
C LEU A 51 25.44 21.32 -6.36
N ILE A 52 25.29 20.30 -5.54
CA ILE A 52 26.27 19.96 -4.50
C ILE A 52 26.83 18.57 -4.77
N LYS A 53 28.15 18.43 -4.67
CA LYS A 53 28.86 17.18 -4.96
C LYS A 53 29.74 16.78 -3.77
N GLY A 54 29.62 15.54 -3.34
CA GLY A 54 30.47 14.97 -2.29
C GLY A 54 30.29 15.62 -0.91
N GLY A 55 31.20 15.27 0.00
CA GLY A 55 31.16 15.73 1.38
C GLY A 55 30.31 14.87 2.32
N THR A 56 30.32 15.25 3.60
CA THR A 56 29.62 14.51 4.68
C THR A 56 28.39 15.27 5.16
N TRP A 57 27.57 15.75 4.22
CA TRP A 57 26.33 16.47 4.53
C TRP A 57 25.27 15.51 5.05
N ARG A 58 24.44 15.99 5.99
CA ARG A 58 23.27 15.24 6.46
C ARG A 58 22.01 15.63 5.71
N TYR A 59 21.90 16.89 5.30
CA TYR A 59 20.72 17.47 4.68
C TYR A 59 21.14 18.58 3.71
N GLY A 60 20.38 18.78 2.63
CA GLY A 60 20.57 19.89 1.70
C GLY A 60 19.83 21.12 2.21
N CYS A 61 18.51 21.05 2.19
CA CYS A 61 17.62 22.03 2.82
C CYS A 61 16.83 21.37 3.95
N ASN A 62 16.69 22.08 5.07
CA ASN A 62 15.82 21.69 6.17
C ASN A 62 14.85 22.81 6.48
N PHE A 63 13.56 22.55 6.26
CA PHE A 63 12.48 23.43 6.66
C PHE A 63 11.76 22.83 7.87
N GLU A 64 11.78 23.56 8.98
CA GLU A 64 11.29 23.06 10.26
C GLU A 64 10.60 24.17 11.07
N TYR A 65 9.74 23.78 12.00
CA TYR A 65 9.04 24.68 12.91
C TYR A 65 10.00 25.42 13.87
N GLY A 66 9.59 26.60 14.36
CA GLY A 66 10.27 27.35 15.43
C GLY A 66 9.92 26.88 16.86
N LEU A 67 10.29 27.63 17.91
CA LEU A 67 10.02 27.24 19.31
C LEU A 67 8.56 26.85 19.59
N ALA A 68 8.35 26.02 20.63
CA ALA A 68 7.01 25.63 21.07
C ALA A 68 6.29 26.87 21.60
N PRO A 69 5.00 27.09 21.28
CA PRO A 69 4.27 28.18 21.90
C PRO A 69 4.27 27.99 23.42
N VAL A 70 4.47 29.08 24.16
CA VAL A 70 4.17 29.12 25.60
C VAL A 70 2.66 28.87 25.75
N ASP A 71 2.27 28.13 26.80
CA ASP A 71 0.92 27.66 27.13
C ASP A 71 -0.23 28.33 26.34
N PRO A 72 -0.98 27.57 25.51
CA PRO A 72 -2.12 28.07 24.72
C PRO A 72 -3.12 28.91 25.51
N ALA A 73 -3.27 28.67 26.83
CA ALA A 73 -4.16 29.43 27.70
C ALA A 73 -3.79 30.92 27.83
N THR A 74 -2.55 31.30 27.50
CA THR A 74 -2.03 32.67 27.61
C THR A 74 -1.88 33.38 26.26
N ASN A 75 -2.18 32.71 25.15
CA ASN A 75 -1.97 33.25 23.80
C ASN A 75 -3.28 33.45 23.02
N SER A 76 -3.95 34.57 23.30
CA SER A 76 -5.29 34.91 22.79
C SER A 76 -5.38 35.25 21.29
N THR A 77 -4.27 35.18 20.54
CA THR A 77 -4.19 35.68 19.15
C THR A 77 -4.20 34.60 18.07
N LEU A 78 -4.28 33.30 18.44
CA LEU A 78 -4.06 32.19 17.50
C LEU A 78 -2.71 32.26 16.78
N THR A 79 -1.65 32.78 17.41
CA THR A 79 -0.28 32.64 16.90
C THR A 79 0.22 31.20 17.11
N ASN A 80 -0.43 30.24 16.46
CA ASN A 80 0.05 28.86 16.35
C ASN A 80 1.46 28.88 15.76
N GLY A 81 2.38 28.15 16.38
CA GLY A 81 3.82 28.39 16.30
C GLY A 81 4.39 28.53 14.89
N ARG A 82 4.62 29.77 14.44
CA ARG A 82 5.71 30.21 13.53
C ARG A 82 6.22 29.12 12.57
N HIS A 83 5.38 28.64 11.66
CA HIS A 83 5.76 27.64 10.64
C HIS A 83 6.43 28.29 9.44
N PRO A 84 7.26 27.55 8.69
CA PRO A 84 7.62 27.93 7.32
C PRO A 84 6.41 27.78 6.38
N TYR A 85 6.11 28.84 5.62
CA TYR A 85 5.06 28.94 4.62
C TYR A 85 5.63 29.30 3.25
N ASN A 86 4.95 28.85 2.19
CA ASN A 86 5.21 29.26 0.80
C ASN A 86 6.68 29.02 0.39
N ILE A 87 7.07 27.74 0.40
CA ILE A 87 8.42 27.30 0.04
C ILE A 87 8.42 26.83 -1.42
N HIS A 88 9.34 27.35 -2.22
CA HIS A 88 9.60 26.89 -3.57
C HIS A 88 11.06 26.46 -3.73
N VAL A 89 11.29 25.21 -4.11
CA VAL A 89 12.63 24.66 -4.34
C VAL A 89 12.67 24.07 -5.74
N GLU A 90 13.56 24.57 -6.59
CA GLU A 90 13.64 24.15 -7.99
C GLU A 90 15.08 23.77 -8.37
N ARG A 91 15.31 22.60 -8.99
CA ARG A 91 16.66 22.16 -9.42
C ARG A 91 17.70 22.25 -8.30
N PHE A 92 17.34 21.87 -7.07
CA PHE A 92 18.27 21.79 -5.94
C PHE A 92 18.84 20.38 -5.80
N ASN A 93 19.94 20.14 -6.48
CA ASN A 93 20.43 18.80 -6.82
C ASN A 93 21.65 18.38 -5.99
N VAL A 94 21.84 17.06 -5.89
CA VAL A 94 22.94 16.47 -5.11
C VAL A 94 23.51 15.22 -5.77
N GLU A 95 24.83 15.07 -5.69
CA GLU A 95 25.56 13.89 -6.16
C GLU A 95 26.53 13.37 -5.10
N SER A 96 26.51 12.05 -4.88
CA SER A 96 27.52 11.30 -4.13
C SER A 96 27.68 11.75 -2.67
N VAL A 97 26.55 11.90 -1.97
CA VAL A 97 26.51 12.22 -0.53
C VAL A 97 25.89 11.04 0.25
N PRO A 98 26.64 9.97 0.52
CA PRO A 98 26.11 8.75 1.13
C PRO A 98 25.72 8.91 2.61
N THR A 99 26.13 9.99 3.27
CA THR A 99 25.75 10.29 4.66
C THR A 99 24.41 11.00 4.81
N CYS A 100 23.78 11.39 3.69
CA CYS A 100 22.57 12.19 3.63
C CYS A 100 21.35 11.43 4.20
N ASN A 101 20.65 12.04 5.15
CA ASN A 101 19.47 11.50 5.82
C ASN A 101 18.15 12.17 5.36
N GLY A 102 18.21 13.00 4.32
CA GLY A 102 17.06 13.70 3.75
C GLY A 102 17.53 14.98 3.08
N TRP A 103 17.96 14.90 1.82
CA TRP A 103 18.48 16.07 1.11
C TRP A 103 17.46 17.21 1.08
N TRP A 104 16.22 16.88 0.76
CA TRP A 104 15.05 17.74 0.92
C TRP A 104 14.29 17.30 2.17
N ARG A 105 14.42 18.06 3.27
CA ARG A 105 13.71 17.82 4.52
C ARG A 105 12.62 18.87 4.76
N VAL A 106 11.41 18.39 5.04
CA VAL A 106 10.23 19.22 5.35
C VAL A 106 9.57 18.69 6.63
N ALA A 107 9.42 19.55 7.62
CA ALA A 107 8.86 19.21 8.92
C ALA A 107 7.95 20.33 9.44
N SER A 108 6.64 20.11 9.44
CA SER A 108 5.63 21.10 9.84
C SER A 108 5.65 22.37 8.99
N CYS A 109 5.57 22.21 7.67
CA CYS A 109 5.56 23.32 6.71
C CYS A 109 4.27 23.33 5.88
N TYR A 110 3.88 24.51 5.42
CA TYR A 110 2.67 24.71 4.62
C TYR A 110 3.05 25.21 3.24
N ASN A 111 2.41 24.67 2.20
CA ASN A 111 2.61 25.07 0.80
C ASN A 111 4.09 24.99 0.40
N ALA A 112 4.66 23.79 0.48
CA ALA A 112 6.03 23.55 0.05
C ALA A 112 6.03 22.81 -1.29
N TYR A 113 6.74 23.34 -2.28
CA TYR A 113 6.79 22.80 -3.62
C TYR A 113 8.24 22.59 -4.07
N PHE A 114 8.55 21.35 -4.46
CA PHE A 114 9.86 20.91 -4.93
C PHE A 114 9.73 20.48 -6.39
N LEU A 115 10.45 21.13 -7.30
CA LEU A 115 10.31 20.93 -8.74
C LEU A 115 11.66 20.59 -9.39
N ASN A 116 11.67 19.59 -10.28
CA ASN A 116 12.83 19.23 -11.11
C ASN A 116 14.10 18.94 -10.29
N CYS A 117 13.91 18.32 -9.13
CA CYS A 117 14.96 18.04 -8.15
C CYS A 117 15.57 16.65 -8.37
N THR A 118 16.90 16.56 -8.35
CA THR A 118 17.63 15.30 -8.60
C THR A 118 18.60 14.93 -7.48
N ALA A 119 18.64 13.65 -7.15
CA ALA A 119 19.58 13.10 -6.18
C ALA A 119 20.23 11.82 -6.72
N TYR A 120 21.55 11.76 -6.65
CA TYR A 120 22.34 10.61 -7.06
C TYR A 120 23.23 10.13 -5.92
N ASN A 121 23.19 8.82 -5.61
CA ASN A 121 24.03 8.21 -4.57
C ASN A 121 23.91 8.85 -3.18
N THR A 122 22.69 9.21 -2.79
CA THR A 122 22.36 9.73 -1.45
C THR A 122 21.61 8.71 -0.62
N LYS A 123 21.93 8.55 0.67
CA LYS A 123 21.25 7.55 1.50
C LYS A 123 19.74 7.78 1.63
N SER A 124 19.33 9.03 1.83
CA SER A 124 17.93 9.43 1.74
C SER A 124 17.84 10.79 1.06
N ALA A 125 17.01 10.88 0.02
CA ALA A 125 16.85 12.09 -0.78
C ALA A 125 15.75 12.97 -0.21
N CYS A 126 14.62 12.40 0.18
CA CYS A 126 13.48 13.14 0.71
C CYS A 126 13.10 12.64 2.11
N TYR A 127 12.95 13.57 3.05
CA TYR A 127 12.47 13.29 4.40
C TYR A 127 11.31 14.23 4.74
N CYS A 128 10.10 13.67 4.76
CA CYS A 128 8.87 14.35 5.08
C CYS A 128 8.40 13.95 6.47
N TYR A 129 8.23 14.93 7.34
CA TYR A 129 7.65 14.73 8.67
C TYR A 129 6.35 15.51 8.78
N SER A 130 5.26 14.84 9.18
CA SER A 130 3.94 15.45 9.28
C SER A 130 3.80 16.43 10.43
N GLY A 131 4.75 16.47 11.38
CA GLY A 131 4.77 17.40 12.52
C GLY A 131 4.24 16.84 13.84
N ASP A 132 4.38 17.62 14.91
CA ASP A 132 3.94 17.32 16.28
C ASP A 132 2.58 17.96 16.60
N ARG A 133 1.54 17.13 16.74
CA ARG A 133 0.15 17.60 16.79
C ARG A 133 -0.30 18.21 18.12
N GLY A 134 0.34 17.88 19.25
CA GLY A 134 -0.06 18.42 20.56
C GLY A 134 0.09 19.92 20.72
N ILE A 135 0.90 20.49 19.83
CA ILE A 135 1.31 21.89 19.81
C ILE A 135 1.01 22.51 18.45
N THR A 136 0.02 21.98 17.72
CA THR A 136 -0.48 22.49 16.42
C THR A 136 0.53 22.49 15.27
N ARG A 137 1.57 21.65 15.33
CA ARG A 137 2.60 21.62 14.29
C ARG A 137 2.33 20.56 13.25
N TYR A 138 2.05 20.97 12.01
CA TYR A 138 1.90 20.00 10.95
C TYR A 138 2.26 20.45 9.54
N SER A 139 2.53 19.46 8.68
CA SER A 139 2.78 19.69 7.25
C SER A 139 1.48 19.60 6.46
N GLN A 140 1.27 20.53 5.55
CA GLN A 140 0.10 20.56 4.67
C GLN A 140 0.49 21.06 3.28
N ASN A 141 -0.06 20.44 2.24
CA ASN A 141 0.20 20.81 0.85
C ASN A 141 1.70 20.82 0.51
N VAL A 142 2.36 19.68 0.71
CA VAL A 142 3.77 19.48 0.36
C VAL A 142 3.85 18.62 -0.89
N THR A 143 4.45 19.16 -1.95
CA THR A 143 4.45 18.52 -3.27
C THR A 143 5.87 18.43 -3.82
N PHE A 144 6.22 17.25 -4.32
CA PHE A 144 7.42 16.98 -5.09
C PHE A 144 7.01 16.61 -6.51
N GLU A 145 7.46 17.37 -7.50
CA GLU A 145 7.12 17.17 -8.91
C GLU A 145 8.38 17.01 -9.75
N ASN A 146 8.35 16.05 -10.68
CA ASN A 146 9.47 15.72 -11.57
C ASN A 146 10.78 15.43 -10.80
N MET A 147 10.67 14.80 -9.63
CA MET A 147 11.82 14.43 -8.81
C MET A 147 12.46 13.13 -9.31
N LYS A 148 13.79 13.07 -9.35
CA LYS A 148 14.55 11.89 -9.78
C LYS A 148 15.59 11.47 -8.75
N VAL A 149 15.52 10.22 -8.30
CA VAL A 149 16.49 9.64 -7.36
C VAL A 149 17.08 8.37 -7.96
N LYS A 150 18.41 8.30 -8.06
CA LYS A 150 19.13 7.15 -8.64
C LYS A 150 20.35 6.75 -7.80
N PHE A 151 20.79 5.50 -8.00
CA PHE A 151 21.96 4.91 -7.35
C PHE A 151 22.84 4.24 -8.40
N SER A 152 24.16 4.19 -8.17
CA SER A 152 25.05 3.23 -8.82
C SER A 152 24.89 1.86 -8.20
N ASP A 153 25.13 0.82 -9.01
CA ASP A 153 25.02 -0.58 -8.58
C ASP A 153 26.05 -0.98 -7.51
N ASP A 154 27.12 -0.20 -7.33
CA ASP A 154 28.19 -0.47 -6.34
C ASP A 154 27.81 -0.07 -4.88
N ILE A 155 26.63 0.50 -4.65
CA ILE A 155 26.21 0.97 -3.32
C ILE A 155 25.45 -0.13 -2.56
N VAL A 156 25.99 -0.56 -1.41
CA VAL A 156 25.53 -1.78 -0.71
C VAL A 156 24.91 -1.57 0.68
N TYR A 157 24.33 -0.40 0.97
CA TYR A 157 23.64 -0.17 2.25
C TYR A 157 22.11 -0.12 2.11
N VAL A 158 21.40 -0.51 3.16
CA VAL A 158 19.92 -0.37 3.24
C VAL A 158 19.54 1.10 3.36
N ASN A 159 18.63 1.55 2.50
CA ASN A 159 18.28 2.96 2.40
C ASN A 159 16.76 3.19 2.21
N SER A 160 16.33 4.45 2.32
CA SER A 160 14.95 4.85 1.99
C SER A 160 15.03 6.16 1.22
N SER A 161 14.81 6.10 -0.08
CA SER A 161 15.00 7.23 -0.98
C SER A 161 14.05 8.37 -0.63
N VAL A 162 12.78 8.02 -0.42
CA VAL A 162 11.75 8.90 0.13
C VAL A 162 11.24 8.31 1.44
N GLN A 163 11.26 9.09 2.51
CA GLN A 163 10.68 8.73 3.78
C GLN A 163 9.58 9.73 4.16
N VAL A 164 8.37 9.24 4.40
CA VAL A 164 7.25 10.01 4.93
C VAL A 164 6.91 9.45 6.31
N ILE A 165 7.06 10.27 7.33
CA ILE A 165 6.73 9.93 8.72
C ILE A 165 5.55 10.79 9.14
N ILE A 166 4.49 10.09 9.47
CA ILE A 166 3.25 10.63 9.94
C ILE A 166 3.16 10.34 11.44
N THR A 167 2.97 11.35 12.27
CA THR A 167 2.96 11.15 13.73
C THR A 167 1.73 10.38 14.20
N ASP A 168 1.97 9.52 15.18
CA ASP A 168 0.97 8.71 15.87
C ASP A 168 0.66 9.19 17.28
N LYS A 169 1.51 10.08 17.80
CA LYS A 169 1.42 10.63 19.14
C LYS A 169 1.56 12.14 19.12
N ASP A 170 0.92 12.75 20.10
CA ASP A 170 1.24 14.07 20.59
C ASP A 170 2.69 14.06 21.10
N GLY A 171 3.57 14.89 20.55
CA GLY A 171 4.98 14.97 20.96
C GLY A 171 5.21 15.82 22.21
N SER A 172 4.20 16.54 22.69
CA SER A 172 4.24 17.27 23.96
C SER A 172 3.77 16.43 25.15
N THR A 173 2.74 15.59 24.97
CA THR A 173 2.20 14.73 26.03
C THR A 173 2.61 13.25 25.89
N GLY A 174 3.00 12.82 24.68
CA GLY A 174 3.24 11.42 24.36
C GLY A 174 1.96 10.62 24.10
N ASP A 175 0.78 11.25 24.17
CA ASP A 175 -0.50 10.57 24.05
C ASP A 175 -0.80 10.17 22.61
N PRO A 176 -1.46 9.01 22.37
CA PRO A 176 -1.90 8.64 21.04
C PRO A 176 -2.86 9.67 20.43
N LEU A 177 -2.64 10.03 19.17
CA LEU A 177 -3.56 10.91 18.46
C LEU A 177 -4.88 10.15 18.13
N PRO A 178 -6.05 10.83 18.07
CA PRO A 178 -7.33 10.18 17.74
C PRO A 178 -7.40 9.75 16.27
N SER A 179 -7.77 8.49 16.02
CA SER A 179 -7.76 7.84 14.69
C SER A 179 -8.67 8.48 13.61
N TRP A 180 -9.59 9.36 14.01
CA TRP A 180 -10.57 10.02 13.13
C TRP A 180 -10.21 11.48 12.80
N SER A 181 -9.09 11.99 13.32
CA SER A 181 -8.62 13.34 13.00
C SER A 181 -7.93 13.37 11.62
N ASN A 182 -8.75 13.30 10.57
CA ASN A 182 -8.35 13.46 9.17
C ASN A 182 -7.97 14.92 8.87
N PHE A 183 -6.90 15.41 9.48
CA PHE A 183 -6.28 16.65 9.01
C PHE A 183 -5.71 16.41 7.61
N ASP A 184 -5.86 17.40 6.72
CA ASP A 184 -5.41 17.33 5.32
C ASP A 184 -3.88 17.42 5.17
N HIS A 185 -3.12 16.69 6.00
CA HIS A 185 -1.71 16.44 5.72
C HIS A 185 -1.64 15.73 4.39
N THR A 186 -1.10 16.42 3.40
CA THR A 186 -1.02 15.91 2.05
C THR A 186 0.40 16.05 1.58
N PHE A 187 1.06 14.90 1.41
CA PHE A 187 2.31 14.79 0.69
C PHE A 187 1.99 14.25 -0.71
N MET A 188 2.38 14.98 -1.74
CA MET A 188 2.16 14.58 -3.13
C MET A 188 3.50 14.37 -3.83
N PHE A 189 3.60 13.28 -4.57
CA PHE A 189 4.73 12.97 -5.44
C PHE A 189 4.19 12.79 -6.86
N ILE A 190 4.53 13.69 -7.77
CA ILE A 190 3.94 13.79 -9.10
C ILE A 190 5.04 13.58 -10.16
N ASN A 191 4.82 12.63 -11.07
CA ASN A 191 5.73 12.32 -12.17
C ASN A 191 7.18 12.06 -11.71
N CYS A 192 7.34 11.33 -10.61
CA CYS A 192 8.64 11.09 -9.98
C CYS A 192 9.29 9.78 -10.48
N GLU A 193 10.61 9.78 -10.64
CA GLU A 193 11.43 8.59 -10.94
C GLU A 193 12.28 8.21 -9.73
N ILE A 194 11.87 7.21 -8.95
CA ILE A 194 12.54 6.85 -7.70
C ILE A 194 13.18 5.47 -7.80
N GLY A 195 14.50 5.43 -7.58
CA GLY A 195 15.28 4.22 -7.37
C GLY A 195 15.74 4.06 -5.92
N SER A 196 16.31 2.91 -5.58
CA SER A 196 16.91 2.59 -4.27
C SER A 196 18.14 1.68 -4.46
N THR A 197 18.75 1.19 -3.37
CA THR A 197 19.95 0.33 -3.42
C THR A 197 19.62 -1.16 -3.56
N ARG A 198 18.35 -1.54 -3.46
CA ARG A 198 17.87 -2.94 -3.59
C ARG A 198 18.51 -3.95 -2.61
N VAL A 199 19.04 -3.47 -1.49
CA VAL A 199 19.63 -4.30 -0.43
C VAL A 199 18.59 -4.77 0.59
N LEU A 200 18.76 -5.99 1.11
CA LEU A 200 18.14 -6.51 2.33
C LEU A 200 19.24 -6.84 3.33
N SER A 201 19.19 -6.28 4.54
CA SER A 201 20.16 -6.59 5.60
C SER A 201 19.48 -6.59 6.96
N GLY A 202 19.74 -7.63 7.78
CA GLY A 202 19.16 -7.76 9.12
C GLY A 202 17.63 -7.75 9.16
N GLY A 203 16.97 -8.27 8.11
CA GLY A 203 15.49 -8.24 7.98
C GLY A 203 14.90 -6.90 7.54
N VAL A 204 15.73 -5.87 7.31
CA VAL A 204 15.31 -4.55 6.84
C VAL A 204 15.69 -4.38 5.37
N GLY A 205 14.68 -4.18 4.52
CA GLY A 205 14.87 -3.94 3.09
C GLY A 205 14.96 -2.45 2.76
N SER A 206 15.69 -2.15 1.69
CA SER A 206 15.75 -0.81 1.08
C SER A 206 14.43 -0.44 0.41
N ASN A 207 14.09 0.85 0.38
CA ASN A 207 12.77 1.32 -0.07
C ASN A 207 12.91 2.49 -1.05
N SER A 208 12.13 2.49 -2.14
CA SER A 208 11.90 3.71 -2.90
C SER A 208 11.05 4.69 -2.08
N TYR A 209 9.88 4.25 -1.60
CA TYR A 209 9.05 4.99 -0.65
C TYR A 209 8.86 4.21 0.64
N ARG A 210 9.12 4.88 1.75
CA ARG A 210 8.89 4.36 3.10
C ARG A 210 7.89 5.27 3.82
N ILE A 211 6.67 4.79 4.05
CA ILE A 211 5.57 5.58 4.63
C ILE A 211 5.16 4.98 5.97
N PHE A 212 5.35 5.71 7.06
CA PHE A 212 5.06 5.21 8.42
C PHE A 212 4.22 6.20 9.20
N GLY A 213 3.45 5.69 10.14
CA GLY A 213 2.57 6.50 10.98
C GLY A 213 1.12 6.10 10.89
N ASN A 214 0.21 6.95 11.36
CA ASN A 214 -1.20 6.56 11.49
C ASN A 214 -2.20 7.47 10.75
N MET A 215 -1.85 8.71 10.40
CA MET A 215 -2.86 9.72 10.02
C MET A 215 -2.38 10.75 8.99
N GLY A 216 -2.80 10.62 7.73
CA GLY A 216 -2.45 11.59 6.69
C GLY A 216 -2.56 10.98 5.32
N LYS A 217 -2.45 11.81 4.29
CA LYS A 217 -2.59 11.43 2.88
C LYS A 217 -1.25 11.53 2.18
N VAL A 218 -0.88 10.45 1.51
CA VAL A 218 0.27 10.38 0.61
C VAL A 218 -0.25 9.98 -0.76
N HIS A 219 -0.11 10.87 -1.73
CA HIS A 219 -0.50 10.62 -3.11
C HIS A 219 0.76 10.49 -3.97
N ILE A 220 0.86 9.40 -4.72
CA ILE A 220 1.98 9.08 -5.60
C ILE A 220 1.39 8.90 -7.00
N LEU A 221 1.56 9.92 -7.84
CA LEU A 221 0.79 10.13 -9.07
C LEU A 221 1.71 10.20 -10.29
N GLY A 222 1.71 9.15 -11.11
CA GLY A 222 2.51 9.06 -12.33
C GLY A 222 4.02 8.97 -12.10
N GLY A 223 4.70 8.17 -12.92
CA GLY A 223 6.17 8.07 -12.88
C GLY A 223 6.67 6.63 -12.82
N ILE A 224 7.87 6.45 -12.28
CA ILE A 224 8.59 5.17 -12.27
C ILE A 224 9.17 4.87 -10.88
N ILE A 225 8.92 3.66 -10.39
CA ILE A 225 9.69 3.07 -9.29
C ILE A 225 10.55 1.95 -9.87
N GLU A 226 11.86 2.00 -9.59
CA GLU A 226 12.76 0.96 -10.07
C GLU A 226 13.88 0.57 -9.10
N ASN A 227 14.52 -0.57 -9.38
CA ASN A 227 15.73 -1.04 -8.69
C ASN A 227 15.66 -0.91 -7.16
N SER A 228 14.63 -1.50 -6.55
CA SER A 228 14.34 -1.34 -5.12
C SER A 228 14.04 -2.68 -4.48
N PHE A 229 14.35 -2.85 -3.19
CA PHE A 229 13.92 -4.06 -2.50
C PHE A 229 12.40 -3.98 -2.30
N PHE A 230 11.93 -2.95 -1.61
CA PHE A 230 10.53 -2.55 -1.59
C PHE A 230 10.32 -1.33 -2.48
N GLY A 231 9.37 -1.39 -3.42
CA GLY A 231 8.94 -0.20 -4.16
C GLY A 231 8.28 0.79 -3.21
N ILE A 232 7.17 0.39 -2.60
CA ILE A 232 6.51 1.12 -1.52
C ILE A 232 6.36 0.18 -0.32
N TYR A 233 6.83 0.62 0.84
CA TYR A 233 6.54 0.00 2.12
C TYR A 233 5.78 0.98 2.99
N ALA A 234 4.53 0.60 3.33
CA ALA A 234 3.71 1.33 4.28
C ALA A 234 3.24 0.46 5.44
N ALA A 235 3.38 0.99 6.66
CA ALA A 235 2.90 0.36 7.88
C ALA A 235 2.77 1.37 9.02
N PRO A 236 1.91 1.11 10.03
CA PRO A 236 1.89 1.93 11.23
C PRO A 236 3.14 1.76 12.07
N THR A 237 3.41 2.74 12.94
CA THR A 237 4.57 2.73 13.85
C THR A 237 4.38 1.80 15.04
N SER A 238 3.14 1.53 15.48
CA SER A 238 2.83 0.64 16.62
C SER A 238 1.48 -0.08 16.47
N ASN A 239 1.29 -1.19 17.20
CA ASN A 239 0.19 -2.13 17.00
C ASN A 239 -0.93 -2.03 18.08
N PRO A 240 -2.23 -1.93 17.71
CA PRO A 240 -2.74 -1.49 16.43
C PRO A 240 -3.07 0.00 16.51
N THR A 241 -2.33 0.80 15.78
CA THR A 241 -2.87 2.09 15.36
C THR A 241 -2.84 2.10 13.84
N PHE A 242 -3.99 1.90 13.20
CA PHE A 242 -4.08 1.73 11.74
C PHE A 242 -3.76 3.05 11.01
N LEU A 243 -3.25 2.97 9.78
CA LEU A 243 -3.22 4.13 8.88
C LEU A 243 -4.65 4.51 8.47
N SER A 244 -4.99 5.80 8.51
CA SER A 244 -6.31 6.37 8.20
C SER A 244 -6.87 5.88 6.87
N ASP A 245 -8.20 5.71 6.78
CA ASP A 245 -8.87 5.33 5.53
C ASP A 245 -8.55 6.33 4.41
N GLY A 246 -8.06 5.83 3.27
CA GLY A 246 -7.65 6.67 2.14
C GLY A 246 -6.27 7.32 2.29
N ALA A 247 -5.45 6.86 3.24
CA ALA A 247 -4.13 7.45 3.52
C ALA A 247 -3.15 7.37 2.34
N ILE A 248 -3.28 6.38 1.45
CA ILE A 248 -2.31 6.15 0.38
C ILE A 248 -3.04 5.96 -0.94
N LEU A 249 -2.75 6.81 -1.90
CA LEU A 249 -3.14 6.68 -3.30
C LEU A 249 -1.88 6.53 -4.16
N VAL A 250 -1.83 5.47 -4.94
CA VAL A 250 -0.83 5.24 -5.98
C VAL A 250 -1.57 5.14 -7.30
N ASP A 251 -1.31 6.05 -8.24
CA ASP A 251 -2.02 6.09 -9.52
C ASP A 251 -1.04 6.26 -10.69
N GLY A 252 -1.22 5.50 -11.76
CA GLY A 252 -0.49 5.67 -13.02
C GLY A 252 1.03 5.40 -12.95
N PHE A 253 1.51 4.65 -11.95
CA PHE A 253 2.93 4.35 -11.79
C PHE A 253 3.39 3.09 -12.52
N VAL A 254 4.62 3.12 -13.01
CA VAL A 254 5.32 1.94 -13.54
C VAL A 254 6.32 1.42 -12.49
N PHE A 255 6.08 0.21 -12.00
CA PHE A 255 6.99 -0.52 -11.13
C PHE A 255 7.81 -1.52 -11.95
N LYS A 256 9.13 -1.48 -11.83
CA LYS A 256 10.03 -2.43 -12.53
C LYS A 256 11.28 -2.77 -11.74
N LYS A 257 11.79 -4.00 -11.86
CA LYS A 257 13.03 -4.44 -11.18
C LYS A 257 12.98 -4.23 -9.65
N CYS A 258 11.86 -4.57 -9.01
CA CYS A 258 11.77 -4.57 -7.55
C CYS A 258 11.65 -6.01 -7.01
N ASN A 259 12.08 -6.23 -5.76
CA ASN A 259 11.86 -7.51 -5.08
C ASN A 259 10.45 -7.63 -4.51
N GLN A 260 9.82 -6.54 -4.09
CA GLN A 260 8.38 -6.46 -3.82
C GLN A 260 7.94 -5.06 -4.25
N PHE A 261 6.88 -4.94 -5.06
CA PHE A 261 6.41 -3.63 -5.53
C PHE A 261 5.72 -2.87 -4.42
N LEU A 262 4.81 -3.54 -3.70
CA LEU A 262 4.03 -2.94 -2.63
C LEU A 262 4.03 -3.87 -1.41
N ARG A 263 4.27 -3.29 -0.23
CA ARG A 263 4.13 -3.95 1.07
C ARG A 263 3.26 -3.06 1.96
N MET A 264 2.02 -3.49 2.20
CA MET A 264 1.06 -2.75 3.04
C MET A 264 0.70 -3.58 4.27
N GLY A 265 1.02 -3.05 5.45
CA GLY A 265 0.63 -3.64 6.74
C GLY A 265 -0.25 -2.70 7.54
N GLY A 266 -1.41 -3.13 8.02
CA GLY A 266 -2.29 -2.30 8.87
C GLY A 266 -2.80 -1.02 8.22
N VAL A 267 -2.86 -0.94 6.88
CA VAL A 267 -3.28 0.26 6.13
C VAL A 267 -4.73 0.14 5.69
N LEU A 268 -5.57 1.13 6.00
CA LEU A 268 -6.97 1.14 5.60
C LEU A 268 -7.20 2.08 4.40
N GLY A 269 -8.08 1.66 3.49
CA GLY A 269 -8.51 2.44 2.32
C GLY A 269 -7.44 2.78 1.29
N TRP A 270 -6.27 2.14 1.29
CA TRP A 270 -5.25 2.45 0.29
C TRP A 270 -5.72 2.04 -1.12
N LYS A 271 -5.19 2.72 -2.13
CA LYS A 271 -5.53 2.48 -3.54
C LYS A 271 -4.29 2.38 -4.40
N ALA A 272 -4.25 1.37 -5.26
CA ALA A 272 -3.32 1.26 -6.38
C ALA A 272 -4.14 1.20 -7.68
N GLU A 273 -4.11 2.25 -8.46
CA GLU A 273 -4.94 2.42 -9.64
C GLU A 273 -4.07 2.62 -10.89
N ASN A 274 -4.49 2.04 -12.02
CA ASN A 274 -3.87 2.24 -13.33
C ASN A 274 -2.34 2.01 -13.36
N CYS A 275 -1.82 1.17 -12.45
CA CYS A 275 -0.41 0.91 -12.31
C CYS A 275 0.04 -0.23 -13.23
N THR A 276 1.30 -0.17 -13.66
CA THR A 276 1.95 -1.26 -14.40
C THR A 276 3.02 -1.91 -13.53
N PHE A 277 2.93 -3.22 -13.36
CA PHE A 277 3.88 -4.03 -12.59
C PHE A 277 4.60 -5.00 -13.54
N LYS A 278 5.89 -4.76 -13.83
CA LYS A 278 6.65 -5.56 -14.80
C LYS A 278 8.03 -5.95 -14.29
N THR A 279 8.58 -7.05 -14.82
CA THR A 279 9.96 -7.49 -14.57
C THR A 279 10.31 -7.59 -13.07
N TYR A 280 9.84 -8.66 -12.43
CA TYR A 280 10.32 -9.06 -11.11
C TYR A 280 11.73 -9.63 -11.20
N GLN A 281 12.61 -9.28 -10.27
CA GLN A 281 13.93 -9.90 -10.20
C GLN A 281 14.14 -10.51 -8.80
N TRP A 282 14.22 -11.84 -8.77
CA TRP A 282 14.56 -12.61 -7.59
C TRP A 282 16.03 -12.37 -7.20
N GLY A 283 16.29 -12.13 -5.91
CA GLY A 283 17.64 -11.95 -5.37
C GLY A 283 17.95 -13.04 -4.34
N GLY A 284 18.83 -13.99 -4.70
CA GLY A 284 19.46 -14.93 -3.77
C GLY A 284 19.06 -16.40 -3.96
N THR A 285 20.05 -17.30 -3.90
CA THR A 285 19.94 -18.76 -4.07
C THR A 285 19.33 -19.51 -2.88
N ALA A 286 18.93 -18.82 -1.81
CA ALA A 286 18.27 -19.44 -0.65
C ALA A 286 16.75 -19.39 -0.80
N ALA A 287 16.16 -20.55 -1.05
CA ALA A 287 14.74 -20.80 -1.30
C ALA A 287 13.81 -20.63 -0.07
N THR A 288 14.12 -19.75 0.87
CA THR A 288 13.25 -19.47 2.03
C THR A 288 12.59 -18.10 1.86
N GLN A 289 11.45 -18.11 1.16
CA GLN A 289 10.38 -17.12 1.16
C GLN A 289 10.75 -15.66 0.84
N LEU A 290 10.74 -15.32 -0.44
CA LEU A 290 10.16 -14.04 -0.88
C LEU A 290 8.95 -14.32 -1.76
N ASP A 291 7.88 -14.77 -1.10
CA ASP A 291 6.50 -14.66 -1.56
C ASP A 291 6.14 -13.17 -1.71
N PRO A 292 4.90 -12.89 -2.12
CA PRO A 292 4.44 -12.33 -3.41
C PRO A 292 5.14 -11.06 -3.92
N VAL A 293 4.84 -10.68 -5.17
CA VAL A 293 5.18 -9.36 -5.74
C VAL A 293 4.54 -8.21 -4.94
N ILE A 294 3.34 -8.41 -4.41
CA ILE A 294 2.64 -7.48 -3.53
C ILE A 294 2.16 -8.19 -2.26
N LEU A 295 2.56 -7.68 -1.09
CA LEU A 295 2.16 -8.21 0.22
C LEU A 295 1.17 -7.29 0.93
N PHE A 296 0.06 -7.86 1.37
CA PHE A 296 -0.97 -7.20 2.16
C PHE A 296 -1.20 -7.93 3.48
N ASN A 297 -1.12 -7.23 4.61
CA ASN A 297 -1.33 -7.82 5.93
C ASN A 297 -2.27 -6.95 6.76
N ASN A 298 -3.39 -7.52 7.22
CA ASN A 298 -4.41 -6.84 8.03
C ASN A 298 -4.77 -5.44 7.51
N SER A 299 -4.98 -5.33 6.20
CA SER A 299 -5.14 -4.07 5.50
C SER A 299 -6.43 -4.04 4.68
N THR A 300 -6.98 -2.86 4.43
CA THR A 300 -8.10 -2.66 3.51
C THR A 300 -7.65 -1.82 2.33
N GLY A 301 -7.91 -2.26 1.10
CA GLY A 301 -7.57 -1.45 -0.07
C GLY A 301 -8.15 -1.93 -1.38
N THR A 302 -7.80 -1.20 -2.44
CA THR A 302 -8.29 -1.43 -3.80
C THR A 302 -7.13 -1.47 -4.78
N ILE A 303 -7.11 -2.48 -5.66
CA ILE A 303 -6.28 -2.55 -6.85
C ILE A 303 -7.21 -2.47 -8.06
N LYS A 304 -7.07 -1.45 -8.89
CA LYS A 304 -7.98 -1.22 -10.01
C LYS A 304 -7.27 -0.84 -11.29
N GLY A 305 -7.65 -1.44 -12.42
CA GLY A 305 -7.14 -1.03 -13.74
C GLY A 305 -5.64 -1.26 -13.92
N CYS A 306 -5.03 -2.09 -13.09
CA CYS A 306 -3.59 -2.35 -13.13
C CYS A 306 -3.25 -3.47 -14.11
N TRP A 307 -2.06 -3.39 -14.69
CA TRP A 307 -1.50 -4.44 -15.55
C TRP A 307 -0.32 -5.14 -14.87
N PHE A 308 -0.34 -6.47 -14.88
CA PHE A 308 0.66 -7.33 -14.24
C PHE A 308 1.36 -8.21 -15.27
N ASP A 309 2.66 -7.98 -15.45
CA ASP A 309 3.61 -8.78 -16.26
C ASP A 309 4.91 -9.04 -15.46
N ALA A 310 4.77 -9.09 -14.14
CA ALA A 310 5.92 -9.20 -13.25
C ALA A 310 6.49 -10.62 -13.19
N LEU A 311 5.66 -11.66 -13.41
CA LEU A 311 6.09 -13.05 -13.24
C LEU A 311 6.88 -13.59 -14.45
N THR A 312 6.88 -12.87 -15.58
CA THR A 312 7.65 -13.25 -16.76
C THR A 312 9.14 -13.34 -16.43
N GLY A 313 9.70 -14.55 -16.51
CA GLY A 313 11.09 -14.84 -16.15
C GLY A 313 11.37 -15.00 -14.65
N SER A 314 10.34 -15.10 -13.81
CA SER A 314 10.46 -15.34 -12.36
C SER A 314 10.05 -16.77 -11.96
N GLY A 315 10.56 -17.26 -10.82
CA GLY A 315 10.08 -18.49 -10.17
C GLY A 315 8.95 -18.26 -9.15
N ALA A 316 8.45 -17.03 -9.03
CA ALA A 316 7.35 -16.72 -8.11
C ALA A 316 6.02 -17.26 -8.66
N GLN A 317 5.15 -17.72 -7.76
CA GLN A 317 3.91 -18.39 -8.14
C GLN A 317 2.68 -17.46 -8.13
N THR A 318 2.76 -16.31 -7.46
CA THR A 318 1.62 -15.42 -7.24
C THR A 318 2.03 -13.94 -7.26
N TYR A 319 1.13 -13.07 -7.75
CA TYR A 319 1.34 -11.62 -7.77
C TYR A 319 1.05 -11.01 -6.40
N ILE A 320 -0.01 -11.44 -5.75
CA ILE A 320 -0.56 -10.79 -4.56
C ILE A 320 -0.67 -11.83 -3.43
N ASN A 321 -0.22 -11.51 -2.22
CA ASN A 321 -0.53 -12.29 -1.01
C ASN A 321 -1.34 -11.46 -0.03
N VAL A 322 -2.47 -12.00 0.41
CA VAL A 322 -3.39 -11.39 1.36
C VAL A 322 -3.36 -12.15 2.68
N GLN A 323 -2.77 -11.55 3.71
CA GLN A 323 -2.63 -12.14 5.05
C GLN A 323 -3.69 -11.65 6.05
N GLY A 324 -4.77 -11.03 5.57
CA GLY A 324 -5.89 -10.53 6.36
C GLY A 324 -6.41 -9.17 5.90
N GLY A 325 -7.68 -8.88 6.19
CA GLY A 325 -8.35 -7.62 5.85
C GLY A 325 -9.30 -7.72 4.64
N LEU A 326 -9.48 -6.62 3.89
CA LEU A 326 -10.40 -6.53 2.75
C LEU A 326 -9.69 -6.00 1.51
N LEU A 327 -9.57 -6.83 0.47
CA LEU A 327 -9.00 -6.44 -0.81
C LEU A 327 -10.08 -6.37 -1.89
N ARG A 328 -10.20 -5.22 -2.55
CA ARG A 328 -10.99 -5.07 -3.78
C ARG A 328 -10.05 -5.13 -4.98
N VAL A 329 -10.31 -6.01 -5.93
CA VAL A 329 -9.49 -6.18 -7.14
C VAL A 329 -10.42 -6.02 -8.33
N ARG A 330 -10.29 -4.97 -9.14
CA ARG A 330 -11.23 -4.70 -10.24
C ARG A 330 -10.55 -4.31 -11.53
N ASP A 331 -11.07 -4.80 -12.66
CA ASP A 331 -10.65 -4.35 -13.99
C ASP A 331 -9.13 -4.48 -14.23
N ASN A 332 -8.44 -5.40 -13.54
CA ASN A 332 -7.00 -5.62 -13.69
C ASN A 332 -6.73 -6.66 -14.78
N ASP A 333 -5.54 -6.61 -15.36
CA ASP A 333 -5.06 -7.58 -16.34
C ASP A 333 -3.82 -8.32 -15.81
N PHE A 334 -3.91 -9.65 -15.75
CA PHE A 334 -2.84 -10.52 -15.28
C PHE A 334 -2.28 -11.37 -16.43
N THR A 335 -1.02 -11.12 -16.77
CA THR A 335 -0.25 -11.91 -17.75
C THR A 335 0.39 -13.09 -17.03
N MET A 336 -0.27 -14.24 -17.02
CA MET A 336 0.25 -15.43 -16.34
C MET A 336 1.13 -16.29 -17.24
N PRO A 337 2.33 -16.71 -16.78
CA PRO A 337 3.21 -17.56 -17.58
C PRO A 337 2.74 -19.02 -17.64
N SER A 338 1.82 -19.45 -16.77
CA SER A 338 1.28 -20.82 -16.74
C SER A 338 -0.08 -20.88 -16.04
N VAL A 339 -0.89 -21.87 -16.42
CA VAL A 339 -2.18 -22.21 -15.79
C VAL A 339 -2.05 -22.75 -14.37
N ALA A 340 -0.85 -23.14 -13.95
CA ALA A 340 -0.59 -23.65 -12.60
C ALA A 340 -0.39 -22.52 -11.55
N HIS A 341 -0.42 -21.25 -11.99
CA HIS A 341 -0.19 -20.09 -11.14
C HIS A 341 -1.47 -19.28 -10.91
N PHE A 342 -1.63 -18.75 -9.69
CA PHE A 342 -2.79 -17.98 -9.29
C PHE A 342 -2.39 -16.51 -9.06
N PRO A 343 -3.14 -15.51 -9.56
CA PRO A 343 -2.80 -14.11 -9.35
C PRO A 343 -2.72 -13.73 -7.87
N ILE A 344 -3.59 -14.33 -7.04
CA ILE A 344 -3.73 -13.99 -5.63
C ILE A 344 -3.59 -15.26 -4.78
N MET A 345 -2.73 -15.19 -3.77
CA MET A 345 -2.64 -16.12 -2.63
C MET A 345 -3.21 -15.46 -1.38
N TRP A 346 -3.61 -16.26 -0.40
CA TRP A 346 -3.88 -15.76 0.95
C TRP A 346 -3.20 -16.65 1.99
N SER A 347 -2.99 -16.10 3.19
CA SER A 347 -2.43 -16.85 4.32
C SER A 347 -3.26 -16.64 5.59
N ILE A 348 -3.77 -17.76 6.12
CA ILE A 348 -4.21 -18.07 7.50
C ILE A 348 -5.25 -17.17 8.22
N THR A 349 -5.46 -15.92 7.82
CA THR A 349 -6.37 -14.97 8.51
C THR A 349 -7.45 -14.49 7.55
N PHE A 350 -8.71 -14.90 7.79
CA PHE A 350 -9.93 -14.65 7.00
C PHE A 350 -9.93 -13.35 6.17
N PRO A 351 -9.38 -13.36 4.94
CA PRO A 351 -9.38 -12.17 4.10
C PRO A 351 -10.67 -12.13 3.29
N ASN A 352 -11.28 -10.94 3.19
CA ASN A 352 -12.40 -10.72 2.28
C ASN A 352 -11.84 -10.22 0.94
N ILE A 353 -12.13 -10.93 -0.15
CA ILE A 353 -11.73 -10.52 -1.50
C ILE A 353 -12.98 -10.21 -2.31
N VAL A 354 -13.02 -9.04 -2.94
CA VAL A 354 -14.10 -8.63 -3.83
C VAL A 354 -13.48 -8.38 -5.21
N GLY A 355 -13.84 -9.21 -6.18
CA GLY A 355 -13.34 -9.11 -7.55
C GLY A 355 -14.43 -8.59 -8.48
N SER A 356 -14.10 -7.87 -9.56
CA SER A 356 -15.02 -7.69 -10.70
C SER A 356 -14.27 -7.23 -11.95
N GLY A 357 -14.54 -7.85 -13.10
CA GLY A 357 -14.05 -7.37 -14.40
C GLY A 357 -12.55 -7.61 -14.65
N ASN A 358 -11.88 -8.37 -13.79
CA ASN A 358 -10.47 -8.70 -13.99
C ASN A 358 -10.29 -9.66 -15.18
N ARG A 359 -9.36 -9.34 -16.08
CA ARG A 359 -9.03 -10.15 -17.26
C ARG A 359 -7.82 -11.03 -16.97
N THR A 360 -7.87 -12.29 -17.44
CA THR A 360 -6.70 -13.19 -17.44
C THR A 360 -6.65 -13.95 -18.77
N ASN A 361 -5.44 -14.26 -19.23
CA ASN A 361 -5.24 -15.09 -20.42
C ASN A 361 -5.38 -16.60 -20.15
N ALA A 362 -5.49 -17.06 -18.88
CA ALA A 362 -5.48 -18.50 -18.60
C ALA A 362 -5.97 -19.04 -17.22
N THR A 363 -6.30 -18.23 -16.20
CA THR A 363 -6.42 -18.76 -14.80
C THR A 363 -7.45 -18.10 -13.88
N ASN A 364 -7.88 -18.86 -12.86
CA ASN A 364 -8.67 -18.37 -11.71
C ASN A 364 -7.86 -17.36 -10.89
N LEU A 365 -8.53 -16.34 -10.32
CA LEU A 365 -7.86 -15.30 -9.52
C LEU A 365 -7.20 -15.82 -8.22
N ILE A 366 -7.72 -16.91 -7.65
CA ILE A 366 -7.21 -17.56 -6.44
C ILE A 366 -7.10 -19.07 -6.67
N SER A 367 -6.28 -19.73 -5.85
CA SER A 367 -6.21 -21.20 -5.81
C SER A 367 -7.61 -21.84 -5.62
N PRO A 368 -7.92 -22.97 -6.27
CA PRO A 368 -9.22 -23.63 -6.22
C PRO A 368 -9.44 -24.54 -5.00
N ASP A 369 -8.53 -24.58 -4.02
CA ASP A 369 -8.72 -25.39 -2.82
C ASP A 369 -9.90 -24.91 -1.95
N ILE A 370 -10.30 -25.72 -0.99
CA ILE A 370 -11.49 -25.49 -0.16
C ILE A 370 -11.23 -24.43 0.90
N GLY A 371 -9.96 -24.18 1.25
CA GLY A 371 -9.57 -23.18 2.24
C GLY A 371 -9.60 -21.75 1.69
N SER A 372 -9.92 -21.57 0.40
CA SER A 372 -9.82 -20.25 -0.24
C SER A 372 -10.99 -19.32 0.07
N PRO A 373 -10.72 -18.01 0.19
CA PRO A 373 -11.76 -17.01 0.39
C PRO A 373 -12.69 -16.93 -0.81
N GLN A 374 -13.96 -16.63 -0.55
CA GLN A 374 -14.92 -16.26 -1.58
C GLN A 374 -14.49 -14.95 -2.28
N ILE A 375 -14.61 -14.90 -3.61
CA ILE A 375 -14.48 -13.67 -4.39
C ILE A 375 -15.90 -13.16 -4.70
N TYR A 376 -16.31 -12.06 -4.07
CA TYR A 376 -17.59 -11.43 -4.38
C TYR A 376 -17.47 -10.58 -5.66
N GLY A 377 -18.34 -10.79 -6.66
CA GLY A 377 -18.52 -9.87 -7.80
C GLY A 377 -17.85 -10.22 -9.14
N GLU A 378 -17.04 -11.28 -9.22
CA GLU A 378 -16.56 -11.85 -10.50
C GLU A 378 -17.58 -12.87 -11.06
N PRO A 379 -17.46 -13.29 -12.33
CA PRO A 379 -17.99 -14.59 -12.75
C PRO A 379 -17.36 -15.66 -11.84
N ASN A 380 -18.12 -16.05 -10.83
CA ASN A 380 -17.71 -16.89 -9.71
C ASN A 380 -16.94 -18.13 -10.21
N PRO A 381 -15.60 -18.23 -10.02
CA PRO A 381 -14.86 -19.41 -10.46
C PRO A 381 -15.32 -20.58 -9.59
N SER A 382 -16.07 -21.50 -10.21
CA SER A 382 -16.66 -22.63 -9.51
C SER A 382 -15.61 -23.52 -8.86
N LYS A 383 -15.88 -24.00 -7.64
CA LYS A 383 -15.01 -24.94 -6.90
C LYS A 383 -15.41 -26.39 -7.15
N LEU A 384 -14.47 -27.33 -7.13
CA LEU A 384 -14.79 -28.76 -7.30
C LEU A 384 -15.44 -29.33 -6.03
N LEU A 385 -16.59 -29.97 -6.17
CA LEU A 385 -17.30 -30.64 -5.07
C LEU A 385 -16.49 -31.79 -4.46
N GLU A 386 -15.71 -32.48 -5.30
CA GLU A 386 -14.88 -33.63 -4.93
C GLU A 386 -13.74 -33.26 -3.99
N SER A 387 -13.40 -31.97 -3.90
CA SER A 387 -12.42 -31.51 -2.94
C SER A 387 -12.91 -31.67 -1.49
N ILE A 388 -14.23 -31.55 -1.25
CA ILE A 388 -14.83 -31.65 0.08
C ILE A 388 -14.74 -33.10 0.56
N THR A 389 -14.32 -33.35 1.79
CA THR A 389 -14.27 -34.71 2.36
C THR A 389 -15.63 -35.19 2.88
N GLY A 390 -16.50 -34.28 3.34
CA GLY A 390 -17.86 -34.57 3.82
C GLY A 390 -18.98 -34.27 2.80
N SER A 391 -20.24 -34.29 3.28
CA SER A 391 -21.46 -33.99 2.52
C SER A 391 -21.98 -32.55 2.71
N ALA A 392 -21.39 -31.79 3.63
CA ALA A 392 -21.74 -30.40 3.87
C ALA A 392 -20.92 -29.47 2.98
N ILE A 393 -21.59 -28.58 2.24
CA ILE A 393 -20.95 -27.56 1.42
C ILE A 393 -20.83 -26.24 2.21
N PRO A 394 -19.64 -25.70 2.42
CA PRO A 394 -19.49 -24.40 3.09
C PRO A 394 -19.77 -23.23 2.13
N PHE A 395 -20.86 -22.49 2.35
CA PHE A 395 -21.20 -21.30 1.54
C PHE A 395 -20.08 -20.26 1.52
N LEU A 396 -19.45 -20.04 2.68
CA LEU A 396 -18.38 -19.05 2.84
C LEU A 396 -17.12 -19.38 2.02
N VAL A 397 -17.00 -20.59 1.48
CA VAL A 397 -15.92 -21.01 0.57
C VAL A 397 -16.27 -20.68 -0.87
N SER A 398 -17.50 -20.98 -1.31
CA SER A 398 -17.98 -20.64 -2.64
C SER A 398 -19.51 -20.69 -2.74
N SER A 399 -20.06 -19.79 -3.55
CA SER A 399 -21.46 -19.84 -4.01
C SER A 399 -21.64 -20.55 -5.36
N SER A 400 -20.57 -21.04 -5.98
CA SER A 400 -20.63 -21.87 -7.20
C SER A 400 -19.71 -23.09 -7.11
N TRP A 401 -20.27 -24.26 -7.37
CA TRP A 401 -19.59 -25.55 -7.29
C TRP A 401 -19.80 -26.36 -8.57
N THR A 402 -18.79 -27.13 -8.95
CA THR A 402 -18.80 -28.05 -10.08
C THR A 402 -18.45 -29.44 -9.63
N SER A 403 -19.03 -30.46 -10.24
CA SER A 403 -18.71 -31.86 -10.01
C SER A 403 -18.19 -32.52 -11.28
N ALA A 404 -17.19 -33.37 -11.10
CA ALA A 404 -16.62 -34.24 -12.11
C ALA A 404 -16.69 -35.74 -11.77
N ALA A 405 -17.05 -36.10 -10.53
CA ALA A 405 -17.15 -37.47 -10.05
C ALA A 405 -18.36 -37.68 -9.12
N ALA A 406 -18.40 -38.83 -8.44
CA ALA A 406 -19.46 -39.16 -7.49
C ALA A 406 -19.32 -38.34 -6.19
N LYS A 407 -20.42 -37.71 -5.73
CA LYS A 407 -20.46 -36.95 -4.48
C LYS A 407 -21.85 -36.99 -3.83
N THR A 408 -21.88 -36.90 -2.50
CA THR A 408 -23.13 -36.69 -1.75
C THR A 408 -23.13 -35.31 -1.12
N VAL A 409 -24.27 -34.62 -1.17
CA VAL A 409 -24.51 -33.31 -0.56
C VAL A 409 -25.77 -33.39 0.30
N ASP A 410 -25.68 -33.04 1.59
CA ASP A 410 -26.83 -33.13 2.52
C ASP A 410 -27.13 -31.82 3.28
N SER A 411 -26.25 -30.83 3.12
CA SER A 411 -26.30 -29.57 3.84
C SER A 411 -25.42 -28.52 3.18
N ILE A 412 -25.77 -27.26 3.40
CA ILE A 412 -24.96 -26.08 3.08
C ILE A 412 -24.78 -25.30 4.39
N THR A 413 -23.55 -25.02 4.79
CA THR A 413 -23.25 -24.32 6.05
C THR A 413 -22.94 -22.84 5.81
N GLY A 414 -23.36 -21.97 6.74
CA GLY A 414 -23.20 -20.51 6.63
C GLY A 414 -24.29 -19.82 5.78
N GLY A 415 -23.98 -18.63 5.28
CA GLY A 415 -24.87 -17.80 4.46
C GLY A 415 -25.88 -16.97 5.24
N LYS A 416 -26.35 -15.88 4.62
CA LYS A 416 -27.40 -14.98 5.10
C LYS A 416 -28.66 -15.16 4.25
N PRO A 417 -29.86 -14.85 4.77
CA PRO A 417 -31.08 -14.91 3.99
C PRO A 417 -30.96 -14.15 2.66
N GLY A 418 -31.29 -14.82 1.56
CA GLY A 418 -31.14 -14.29 0.19
C GLY A 418 -29.91 -14.80 -0.56
N ASP A 419 -28.92 -15.35 0.12
CA ASP A 419 -27.73 -15.94 -0.52
C ASP A 419 -28.08 -17.16 -1.36
N GLU A 420 -27.37 -17.37 -2.48
CA GLU A 420 -27.62 -18.48 -3.42
C GLU A 420 -26.34 -19.30 -3.66
N VAL A 421 -26.49 -20.63 -3.68
CA VAL A 421 -25.46 -21.60 -4.08
C VAL A 421 -25.90 -22.27 -5.37
N THR A 422 -25.00 -22.36 -6.35
CA THR A 422 -25.20 -23.14 -7.57
C THR A 422 -24.24 -24.32 -7.61
N ILE A 423 -24.72 -25.50 -7.96
CA ILE A 423 -23.95 -26.73 -8.11
C ILE A 423 -24.19 -27.28 -9.52
N ARG A 424 -23.13 -27.64 -10.26
CA ARG A 424 -23.22 -28.07 -11.67
C ARG A 424 -22.43 -29.33 -11.97
N GLY A 425 -22.90 -30.14 -12.91
CA GLY A 425 -22.10 -31.23 -13.49
C GLY A 425 -21.33 -30.75 -14.72
N THR A 426 -20.00 -30.91 -14.72
CA THR A 426 -19.13 -30.43 -15.82
C THR A 426 -18.43 -31.54 -16.59
N ALA A 427 -18.53 -32.79 -16.15
CA ALA A 427 -17.92 -33.95 -16.79
C ALA A 427 -18.90 -35.11 -16.88
N ALA A 428 -18.68 -36.01 -17.85
CA ALA A 428 -19.51 -37.21 -18.03
C ALA A 428 -19.56 -38.10 -16.78
N GLY A 429 -18.49 -38.08 -15.96
CA GLY A 429 -18.40 -38.82 -14.69
C GLY A 429 -19.08 -38.13 -13.49
N SER A 430 -19.63 -36.93 -13.65
CA SER A 430 -20.33 -36.22 -12.56
C SER A 430 -21.56 -37.00 -12.11
N SER A 431 -21.67 -37.26 -10.81
CA SER A 431 -22.82 -37.92 -10.19
C SER A 431 -23.03 -37.39 -8.77
N VAL A 432 -23.94 -36.43 -8.59
CA VAL A 432 -24.18 -35.80 -7.29
C VAL A 432 -25.52 -36.23 -6.72
N THR A 433 -25.48 -36.86 -5.55
CA THR A 433 -26.66 -37.24 -4.78
C THR A 433 -26.93 -36.19 -3.71
N PHE A 434 -28.09 -35.53 -3.81
CA PHE A 434 -28.61 -34.61 -2.83
C PHE A 434 -29.51 -35.35 -1.85
N THR A 435 -29.14 -35.35 -0.57
CA THR A 435 -29.91 -35.94 0.52
C THR A 435 -30.65 -34.84 1.26
N PHE A 436 -31.98 -34.84 1.16
CA PHE A 436 -32.82 -33.83 1.76
C PHE A 436 -33.31 -34.25 3.15
N SER A 437 -33.61 -33.28 4.01
CA SER A 437 -34.22 -33.54 5.32
C SER A 437 -35.61 -32.94 5.40
N GLY A 438 -36.55 -33.69 6.00
CA GLY A 438 -37.89 -33.20 6.32
C GLY A 438 -37.96 -32.29 7.55
N THR A 439 -36.86 -32.13 8.29
CA THR A 439 -36.79 -31.29 9.50
C THR A 439 -35.98 -30.03 9.23
N ALA A 440 -36.60 -28.86 9.37
CA ALA A 440 -35.95 -27.57 9.13
C ALA A 440 -34.79 -27.33 10.12
N SER A 441 -33.59 -27.10 9.60
CA SER A 441 -32.46 -26.57 10.36
C SER A 441 -31.65 -25.60 9.49
N GLU A 442 -30.87 -24.73 10.14
CA GLU A 442 -30.16 -23.63 9.46
C GLU A 442 -29.23 -24.09 8.33
N THR A 443 -28.72 -25.32 8.38
CA THR A 443 -27.73 -25.81 7.41
C THR A 443 -28.28 -26.84 6.43
N ARG A 444 -29.51 -27.31 6.58
CA ARG A 444 -30.04 -28.39 5.71
C ARG A 444 -30.48 -27.87 4.36
N ILE A 445 -30.32 -28.70 3.32
CA ILE A 445 -30.94 -28.47 2.03
C ILE A 445 -32.38 -29.01 2.03
N VAL A 446 -33.31 -28.22 1.48
CA VAL A 446 -34.75 -28.51 1.44
C VAL A 446 -35.19 -28.65 -0.03
N PRO A 447 -35.88 -29.73 -0.41
CA PRO A 447 -36.19 -30.06 -1.80
C PRO A 447 -37.47 -29.37 -2.28
N LEU A 448 -37.63 -29.24 -3.60
CA LEU A 448 -38.94 -28.97 -4.21
C LEU A 448 -39.84 -30.22 -4.23
N SER A 449 -39.26 -31.42 -4.41
CA SER A 449 -40.02 -32.69 -4.41
C SER A 449 -39.11 -33.90 -4.14
N GLY A 450 -39.28 -34.59 -3.00
CA GLY A 450 -38.65 -35.89 -2.71
C GLY A 450 -37.56 -35.87 -1.63
N ALA A 451 -37.23 -37.04 -1.06
CA ALA A 451 -36.27 -37.18 0.04
C ALA A 451 -34.80 -37.25 -0.41
N THR A 452 -34.55 -37.70 -1.64
CA THR A 452 -33.21 -37.81 -2.24
C THR A 452 -33.32 -37.57 -3.75
N GLU A 453 -32.34 -36.92 -4.34
CA GLU A 453 -32.24 -36.76 -5.80
C GLU A 453 -30.80 -36.95 -6.28
N THR A 454 -30.61 -37.65 -7.39
CA THR A 454 -29.28 -37.80 -8.02
C THR A 454 -29.27 -37.14 -9.39
N LYS A 455 -28.27 -36.28 -9.63
CA LYS A 455 -27.99 -35.67 -10.93
C LYS A 455 -26.72 -36.26 -11.54
N THR A 456 -26.76 -36.67 -12.80
CA THR A 456 -25.65 -37.31 -13.49
C THR A 456 -25.32 -36.64 -14.83
N GLY A 457 -24.06 -36.77 -15.27
CA GLY A 457 -23.58 -36.30 -16.58
C GLY A 457 -23.09 -34.85 -16.59
N ALA A 458 -22.62 -34.41 -17.76
CA ALA A 458 -22.24 -33.01 -18.00
C ALA A 458 -23.50 -32.22 -18.42
N ALA A 459 -23.65 -30.99 -17.92
CA ALA A 459 -24.72 -30.04 -18.26
C ALA A 459 -26.00 -30.04 -17.41
N TRP A 460 -25.96 -30.52 -16.17
CA TRP A 460 -27.00 -30.20 -15.17
C TRP A 460 -26.56 -29.06 -14.24
N SER A 461 -27.52 -28.33 -13.68
CA SER A 461 -27.32 -27.32 -12.66
C SER A 461 -28.43 -27.42 -11.62
N LYS A 462 -28.09 -27.27 -10.35
CA LYS A 462 -29.02 -27.20 -9.22
C LYS A 462 -28.68 -25.97 -8.36
N ARG A 463 -29.70 -25.24 -7.92
CA ARG A 463 -29.52 -24.01 -7.13
C ARG A 463 -30.26 -24.10 -5.81
N PHE A 464 -29.68 -23.49 -4.79
CA PHE A 464 -30.24 -23.41 -3.46
C PHE A 464 -30.15 -21.98 -2.93
N LYS A 465 -31.21 -21.49 -2.29
CA LYS A 465 -31.30 -20.17 -1.69
C LYS A 465 -31.49 -20.26 -0.18
N LYS A 466 -30.72 -19.46 0.56
CA LYS A 466 -30.82 -19.37 2.00
C LYS A 466 -32.09 -18.63 2.39
N MET A 467 -32.96 -19.27 3.17
CA MET A 467 -34.19 -18.67 3.70
C MET A 467 -33.96 -18.08 5.10
N SER A 468 -34.87 -17.21 5.54
CA SER A 468 -34.81 -16.57 6.87
C SER A 468 -35.05 -17.56 8.01
N GLY A 469 -34.39 -17.34 9.15
CA GLY A 469 -34.55 -18.16 10.34
C GLY A 469 -33.99 -19.58 10.19
N THR A 470 -34.63 -20.56 10.82
CA THR A 470 -34.18 -21.97 10.84
C THR A 470 -34.57 -22.76 9.57
N GLN A 471 -35.04 -22.08 8.52
CA GLN A 471 -35.65 -22.70 7.34
C GLN A 471 -34.64 -23.37 6.39
N GLY A 472 -33.34 -23.26 6.62
CA GLY A 472 -32.32 -23.92 5.79
C GLY A 472 -32.12 -23.31 4.41
N TRP A 473 -31.65 -24.13 3.46
CA TRP A 473 -31.33 -23.79 2.08
C TRP A 473 -32.32 -24.46 1.12
N TRP A 474 -33.17 -23.67 0.47
CA TRP A 474 -34.25 -24.17 -0.38
C TRP A 474 -33.85 -24.24 -1.83
N GLU A 475 -34.21 -25.31 -2.52
CA GLU A 475 -34.05 -25.40 -3.97
C GLU A 475 -34.87 -24.30 -4.71
N VAL A 476 -34.27 -23.65 -5.72
CA VAL A 476 -34.84 -22.50 -6.47
C VAL A 476 -34.64 -22.50 -7.98
#